data_AF-G9P0Y0-F1
#
_entry.id   AF-G9P0Y0-F1
#
_cell.length_a   1.000
_cell.length_b   1.000
_cell.length_c   1.000
_cell.angle_alpha   90.00
_cell.angle_beta   90.00
_cell.angle_gamma   90.00
#
_symmetry.space_group_name_H-M   'P 1'
#
loop_
_entity.id
_entity.type
_entity.pdbx_description
1 polymer ?
#
loop_
_entity_poly.entity_id
_entity_poly.type
_entity_poly.pdbx_seq_one_letter_code
_entity_poly.pdbx_strand_id
1 'polypeptide(L)'
;MGKSVVSKSGLATARVNGTVIAEANSWMETEGNIYFPPESIKSEFFTGTSQHTFCPWKGDASYYSINAGGQQFDNAAWYYPQPLEGAADLRDHVAFYKNKVEISAN
;
A
#
# COMPACT_ATOMS: atom_id res chain seq x y z
N MET A 1 8.74 11.27 18.32
CA MET A 1 9.03 9.85 18.09
C MET A 1 8.30 9.39 16.83
N GLY A 2 9.01 9.21 15.71
CA GLY A 2 8.47 8.46 14.58
C GLY A 2 8.36 6.98 14.95
N LYS A 3 7.39 6.27 14.38
CA LYS A 3 7.33 4.82 14.55
C LYS A 3 8.34 4.18 13.59
N SER A 4 8.88 3.02 13.95
CA SER A 4 9.86 2.34 13.11
C SER A 4 9.22 1.91 11.79
N VAL A 5 9.84 2.32 10.68
CA VAL A 5 9.67 1.71 9.37
C VAL A 5 10.78 0.69 9.22
N VAL A 6 10.43 -0.55 8.86
CA VAL A 6 11.39 -1.65 8.77
C VAL A 6 11.35 -2.22 7.36
N SER A 7 12.52 -2.30 6.72
CA SER A 7 12.66 -3.02 5.46
C SER A 7 12.63 -4.54 5.70
N LYS A 8 11.93 -5.24 4.82
CA LYS A 8 11.79 -6.70 4.81
C LYS A 8 12.07 -7.23 3.41
N SER A 9 12.46 -8.50 3.35
CA SER A 9 12.72 -9.24 2.11
C SER A 9 12.13 -10.64 2.20
N GLY A 10 11.63 -11.16 1.08
CA GLY A 10 10.83 -12.38 1.00
C GLY A 10 9.83 -12.25 -0.14
N LEU A 11 8.81 -13.10 -0.26
CA LEU A 11 7.75 -12.91 -1.25
C LEU A 11 6.51 -12.30 -0.59
N ALA A 12 6.20 -11.05 -0.92
CA ALA A 12 4.95 -10.41 -0.56
C ALA A 12 3.99 -10.34 -1.75
N THR A 13 2.71 -10.62 -1.53
CA THR A 13 1.64 -10.56 -2.55
C THR A 13 0.38 -9.93 -2.00
N ALA A 14 -0.28 -9.12 -2.84
CA ALA A 14 -1.62 -8.58 -2.62
C ALA A 14 -2.58 -9.12 -3.69
N ARG A 15 -3.74 -9.66 -3.28
CA ARG A 15 -4.73 -10.29 -4.17
C ARG A 15 -6.15 -9.80 -3.93
N VAL A 16 -6.93 -9.77 -5.00
CA VAL A 16 -8.40 -9.60 -4.98
C VAL A 16 -9.00 -10.76 -5.75
N ASN A 17 -9.82 -11.60 -5.10
CA ASN A 17 -10.42 -12.81 -5.68
C ASN A 17 -9.43 -13.66 -6.50
N GLY A 18 -8.24 -13.88 -5.96
CA GLY A 18 -7.17 -14.63 -6.63
C GLY A 18 -6.36 -13.85 -7.69
N THR A 19 -6.81 -12.68 -8.15
CA THR A 19 -6.02 -11.80 -9.04
C THR A 19 -4.92 -11.10 -8.25
N VAL A 20 -3.66 -11.33 -8.60
CA VAL A 20 -2.49 -10.62 -8.03
C VAL A 20 -2.45 -9.19 -8.56
N ILE A 21 -2.56 -8.22 -7.66
CA ILE A 21 -2.53 -6.78 -7.95
C ILE A 21 -1.23 -6.09 -7.51
N ALA A 22 -0.44 -6.74 -6.64
CA ALA A 22 0.93 -6.35 -6.33
C ALA A 22 1.76 -7.57 -5.90
N GLU A 23 3.03 -7.60 -6.27
CA GLU A 23 3.98 -8.66 -5.90
C GLU A 23 5.40 -8.11 -5.79
N ALA A 24 6.05 -8.32 -4.64
CA ALA A 24 7.36 -7.75 -4.36
C ALA A 24 8.28 -8.74 -3.63
N ASN A 25 9.59 -8.63 -3.90
CA ASN A 25 10.63 -9.40 -3.20
C ASN A 25 11.19 -8.68 -1.96
N SER A 26 10.80 -7.42 -1.78
CA SER A 26 11.13 -6.58 -0.63
C SER A 26 10.02 -5.56 -0.42
N TRP A 27 9.76 -5.22 0.83
CA TRP A 27 8.71 -4.25 1.20
C TRP A 27 9.11 -3.48 2.45
N MET A 28 8.36 -2.43 2.73
CA MET A 28 8.45 -1.72 4.00
C MET A 28 7.31 -2.16 4.92
N GLU A 29 7.59 -2.27 6.21
CA GLU A 29 6.59 -2.61 7.21
C GLU A 29 6.56 -1.54 8.32
N THR A 30 5.36 -1.07 8.64
CA THR A 30 5.15 -0.25 9.84
C THR A 30 3.73 -0.40 10.35
N GLU A 31 3.57 -0.41 11.67
CA GLU A 31 2.26 -0.53 12.34
C GLU A 31 1.43 -1.73 11.85
N GLY A 32 2.08 -2.84 11.51
CA GLY A 32 1.45 -4.04 10.98
C GLY A 32 0.93 -3.92 9.55
N ASN A 33 1.23 -2.84 8.84
CA ASN A 33 0.90 -2.66 7.42
C ASN A 33 2.12 -2.98 6.55
N ILE A 34 1.87 -3.68 5.45
CA ILE A 34 2.86 -3.98 4.41
C ILE A 34 2.70 -2.93 3.31
N TYR A 35 3.82 -2.29 2.99
CA TYR A 35 3.94 -1.23 2.00
C TYR A 35 4.75 -1.75 0.82
N PHE A 36 4.06 -2.01 -0.27
CA PHE A 36 4.61 -2.52 -1.52
C PHE A 36 5.29 -1.37 -2.27
N PRO A 37 6.50 -1.58 -2.81
CA PRO A 37 7.19 -0.55 -3.59
C PRO A 37 6.41 -0.22 -4.87
N PRO A 38 6.46 1.03 -5.36
CA PRO A 38 5.59 1.49 -6.45
C PRO A 38 5.73 0.67 -7.73
N GLU A 39 6.93 0.18 -8.04
CA GLU A 39 7.21 -0.67 -9.20
C GLU A 39 6.57 -2.07 -9.13
N SER A 40 6.16 -2.50 -7.93
CA SER A 40 5.48 -3.79 -7.74
C SER A 40 3.97 -3.72 -7.94
N ILE A 41 3.42 -2.53 -8.12
CA ILE A 41 1.98 -2.28 -8.25
C ILE A 41 1.57 -2.45 -9.71
N LYS A 42 0.56 -3.29 -9.95
CA LYS A 42 -0.05 -3.47 -11.27
C LYS A 42 -1.08 -2.38 -11.51
N SER A 43 -0.62 -1.23 -12.00
CA SER A 43 -1.39 0.00 -12.11
C SER A 43 -2.66 -0.12 -12.95
N GLU A 44 -2.78 -1.12 -13.82
CA GLU A 44 -4.00 -1.40 -14.59
C GLU A 44 -5.24 -1.68 -13.72
N PHE A 45 -5.04 -2.07 -12.46
CA PHE A 45 -6.13 -2.32 -11.51
C PHE A 45 -6.46 -1.13 -10.61
N PHE A 46 -5.76 0.00 -10.72
CA PHE A 46 -5.81 1.10 -9.75
C PHE A 46 -6.26 2.40 -10.41
N THR A 47 -7.21 3.07 -9.75
CA THR A 47 -7.66 4.42 -10.13
C THR A 47 -7.49 5.36 -8.95
N GLY A 48 -6.79 6.47 -9.15
CA GLY A 48 -6.59 7.49 -8.11
C GLY A 48 -7.92 8.14 -7.72
N THR A 49 -8.04 8.52 -6.45
CA THR A 49 -9.23 9.21 -5.91
C THR A 49 -8.86 10.57 -5.35
N SER A 50 -9.86 11.42 -5.10
CA SER A 50 -9.70 12.70 -4.40
C SER A 50 -9.70 12.57 -2.87
N GLN A 51 -9.77 11.34 -2.35
CA GLN A 51 -9.73 11.11 -0.91
C GLN A 51 -8.31 11.32 -0.39
N HIS A 52 -8.21 12.07 0.70
CA HIS A 52 -6.98 12.22 1.47
C HIS A 52 -7.26 12.08 2.97
N THR A 53 -6.27 11.62 3.73
CA THR A 53 -6.32 11.63 5.20
C THR A 53 -4.96 12.03 5.76
N PHE A 54 -4.96 12.72 6.90
CA PHE A 54 -3.72 13.19 7.52
C PHE A 54 -3.28 12.28 8.66
N CYS A 55 -2.00 11.90 8.66
CA CYS A 55 -1.34 11.20 9.76
C CYS A 55 -0.25 12.09 10.36
N PRO A 56 -0.26 12.38 11.68
CA PRO A 56 0.68 13.33 12.31
C PRO A 56 2.17 13.04 12.10
N TRP A 57 2.53 11.79 11.80
CA TRP A 57 3.93 11.40 11.63
C TRP A 57 4.27 10.89 10.23
N LYS A 58 3.26 10.58 9.39
CA LYS A 58 3.48 10.15 8.00
C LYS A 58 3.15 11.23 6.98
N GLY A 59 2.33 12.23 7.30
CA GLY A 59 1.85 13.24 6.35
C GLY A 59 0.49 12.87 5.73
N ASP A 60 0.20 13.43 4.56
CA ASP A 60 -1.04 13.20 3.83
C ASP A 60 -1.01 11.89 3.04
N ALA A 61 -1.95 11.01 3.33
CA ALA A 61 -2.22 9.82 2.56
C ALA A 61 -3.11 10.16 1.36
N SER A 62 -2.78 9.60 0.20
CA SER A 62 -3.61 9.55 -1.00
C SER A 62 -4.15 8.13 -1.20
N TYR A 63 -5.27 7.99 -1.89
CA TYR A 63 -5.97 6.72 -2.01
C TYR A 63 -6.16 6.28 -3.47
N TYR A 64 -6.22 4.96 -3.64
CA TYR A 64 -6.63 4.30 -4.88
C TYR A 64 -7.89 3.47 -4.64
N SER A 65 -8.82 3.53 -5.58
CA SER A 65 -9.83 2.48 -5.77
C SER A 65 -9.21 1.35 -6.59
N ILE A 66 -9.60 0.11 -6.29
CA ILE A 66 -9.10 -1.10 -6.95
C ILE A 66 -10.24 -1.74 -7.74
N ASN A 67 -9.98 -2.08 -9.01
CA ASN A 67 -10.86 -2.88 -9.84
C ASN A 67 -10.10 -4.11 -10.34
N ALA A 68 -10.37 -5.27 -9.75
CA ALA A 68 -9.69 -6.53 -10.06
C ALA A 68 -10.59 -7.72 -9.68
N GLY A 69 -10.35 -8.89 -10.28
CA GLY A 69 -11.07 -10.12 -9.92
C GLY A 69 -12.60 -10.00 -10.01
N GLY A 70 -13.11 -9.17 -10.92
CA GLY A 70 -14.54 -8.90 -11.10
C GLY A 70 -15.19 -8.04 -10.00
N GLN A 71 -14.41 -7.43 -9.11
CA GLN A 71 -14.91 -6.58 -8.04
C GLN A 71 -14.25 -5.21 -8.04
N GLN A 72 -15.00 -4.21 -7.58
CA GLN A 72 -14.52 -2.87 -7.32
C GLN A 72 -14.54 -2.60 -5.82
N PHE A 73 -13.42 -2.09 -5.31
CA PHE A 73 -13.28 -1.65 -3.93
C PHE A 73 -12.82 -0.19 -3.90
N ASP A 74 -13.69 0.68 -3.40
CA ASP A 74 -13.36 2.10 -3.30
C ASP A 74 -12.38 2.37 -2.17
N ASN A 75 -11.39 3.24 -2.42
CA ASN A 75 -10.35 3.66 -1.47
C ASN A 75 -9.76 2.44 -0.73
N ALA A 76 -9.37 1.41 -1.48
CA ALA A 76 -8.93 0.12 -0.95
C ALA A 76 -7.42 0.05 -0.72
N ALA A 77 -6.68 0.96 -1.35
CA ALA A 77 -5.25 1.16 -1.16
C ALA A 77 -4.96 2.61 -0.79
N TRP A 78 -3.86 2.83 -0.07
CA TRP A 78 -3.34 4.15 0.26
C TRP A 78 -1.82 4.21 0.12
N TYR A 79 -1.29 5.41 -0.08
CA TYR A 79 0.13 5.70 -0.19
C TYR A 79 0.42 7.12 0.29
N TYR A 80 1.68 7.44 0.53
CA TYR A 80 2.13 8.77 0.94
C TYR A 80 3.01 9.38 -0.17
N PRO A 81 2.50 10.33 -0.98
CA PRO A 81 3.31 10.95 -2.05
C PRO A 81 4.36 11.92 -1.50
N GLN A 82 4.09 12.52 -0.35
CA GLN A 82 4.96 13.49 0.32
C GLN A 82 5.03 13.17 1.82
N PRO A 83 5.67 12.06 2.20
CA PRO A 83 5.72 11.67 3.60
C PRO A 83 6.59 12.64 4.42
N LEU A 84 6.29 12.74 5.72
CA LEU A 84 7.16 13.45 6.67
C LEU A 84 8.48 12.68 6.88
N GLU A 85 9.50 13.37 7.41
CA GLU A 85 10.87 12.86 7.55
C GLU A 85 10.95 11.47 8.20
N GLY A 86 10.18 11.25 9.27
CA GLY A 86 10.15 9.96 9.98
C GLY A 86 9.52 8.79 9.21
N ALA A 87 8.94 9.06 8.04
CA ALA A 87 8.28 8.09 7.16
C ALA A 87 8.78 8.19 5.70
N ALA A 88 9.93 8.83 5.46
CA ALA A 88 10.46 9.10 4.12
C ALA A 88 10.57 7.84 3.25
N ASP A 89 10.94 6.70 3.86
CA ASP A 89 11.06 5.40 3.20
C ASP A 89 9.73 4.84 2.67
N LEU A 90 8.58 5.38 3.11
CA LEU A 90 7.25 4.97 2.64
C LEU A 90 6.79 5.76 1.41
N ARG A 91 7.63 6.66 0.87
CA ARG A 91 7.27 7.50 -0.27
C ARG A 91 6.77 6.64 -1.42
N ASP A 92 5.57 6.94 -1.88
CA ASP A 92 4.88 6.28 -2.98
C ASP A 92 4.66 4.76 -2.80
N HIS A 93 5.03 4.17 -1.66
CA HIS A 93 4.74 2.78 -1.38
C HIS A 93 3.26 2.61 -1.03
N VAL A 94 2.65 1.54 -1.55
CA VAL A 94 1.22 1.30 -1.46
C VAL A 94 0.92 0.23 -0.42
N ALA A 95 0.02 0.55 0.51
CA ALA A 95 -0.56 -0.39 1.45
C ALA A 95 -2.06 -0.60 1.18
N PHE A 96 -2.61 -1.68 1.71
CA PHE A 96 -3.95 -2.15 1.39
C PHE A 96 -4.80 -2.43 2.62
N TYR A 97 -6.11 -2.20 2.52
CA TYR A 97 -7.05 -2.57 3.57
C TYR A 97 -7.25 -4.08 3.59
N LYS A 98 -6.79 -4.73 4.67
CA LYS A 98 -6.80 -6.20 4.84
C LYS A 98 -8.20 -6.84 4.84
N ASN A 99 -9.25 -6.07 5.04
CA ASN A 99 -10.63 -6.54 4.93
C ASN A 99 -11.19 -6.50 3.50
N LYS A 100 -10.44 -5.94 2.54
CA LYS A 100 -10.79 -5.84 1.10
C LYS A 100 -9.81 -6.59 0.21
N VAL A 101 -8.54 -6.69 0.63
CA VAL A 101 -7.44 -7.27 -0.13
C VAL A 101 -6.74 -8.33 0.70
N GLU A 102 -6.52 -9.50 0.10
CA GLU A 102 -5.74 -10.58 0.70
C GLU A 102 -4.26 -10.25 0.61
N ILE A 103 -3.58 -10.14 1.75
CA ILE A 103 -2.14 -9.84 1.82
C ILE A 103 -1.43 -11.03 2.44
N SER A 104 -0.37 -11.51 1.78
CA SER A 104 0.51 -12.56 2.29
C SER A 104 1.97 -12.15 2.11
N ALA A 105 2.82 -12.42 3.10
CA ALA A 105 4.26 -12.21 3.05
C ALA A 105 4.97 -13.29 3.88
N ASN A 106 6.10 -13.79 3.40
CA ASN A 106 6.89 -14.85 4.04
C ASN A 106 8.37 -14.48 4.24
#